data_AF-A0AAU0BEG6-F1
#
_entry.id   AF-A0AAU0BEG6-F1
#
_cell.length_a   1.000
_cell.length_b   1.000
_cell.length_c   1.000
_cell.angle_alpha   90.00
_cell.angle_beta   90.00
_cell.angle_gamma   90.00
#
_symmetry.space_group_name_H-M   'P 1'
#
loop_
_entity.id
_entity.type
_entity.pdbx_description
1 polymer ?
#
loop_
_entity_poly.entity_id
_entity_poly.type
_entity_poly.pdbx_seq_one_letter_code
_entity_poly.pdbx_strand_id
1 'polypeptide(L)'
;MNEIGNSHIAVGGEFTKIFDHETFLSMLNSTDEAGVALKFHLIMEEFLNIWCSKIAGVEDLFSDLEFVPFKTKLQIAKNLGMGSDLFRAFGKLNVTRNKYSHRLNFKASPGDLESLSTLIDNSVPEAQVLSCCEFVIESSGLDQDGVRVHQVHGWSSSSSKNLFIMCALLTIKATFWMQEEFNKRGIQYTLIAGLPQHDGQPQP
;
A
#
# COMPACT_ATOMS: atom_id res chain seq x y z
N MET A 1 -33.57 -4.52 12.58
CA MET A 1 -32.29 -5.23 12.64
C MET A 1 -31.37 -4.45 11.72
N ASN A 2 -30.44 -3.69 12.30
CA ASN A 2 -29.78 -2.58 11.63
C ASN A 2 -28.93 -3.05 10.45
N GLU A 3 -29.26 -2.56 9.26
CA GLU A 3 -28.34 -2.54 8.12
C GLU A 3 -27.13 -1.70 8.54
N ILE A 4 -25.97 -2.34 8.65
CA ILE A 4 -24.70 -1.64 8.67
C ILE A 4 -24.57 -1.03 7.28
N GLY A 5 -24.90 0.25 7.15
CA GLY A 5 -24.71 0.97 5.90
C GLY A 5 -23.26 0.78 5.46
N ASN A 6 -23.08 0.23 4.25
CA ASN A 6 -21.76 0.03 3.64
C ASN A 6 -21.04 1.39 3.52
N SER A 7 -20.31 1.80 4.56
CA SER A 7 -19.51 3.02 4.55
C SER A 7 -18.16 2.74 3.87
N HIS A 8 -18.20 2.40 2.58
CA HIS A 8 -16.98 2.35 1.78
C HIS A 8 -16.61 3.78 1.39
N ILE A 9 -15.51 4.28 1.96
CA ILE A 9 -14.98 5.62 1.68
C ILE A 9 -13.91 5.47 0.60
N ALA A 10 -14.20 5.90 -0.62
CA ALA A 10 -13.18 5.97 -1.66
C ALA A 10 -12.16 7.06 -1.30
N VAL A 11 -10.87 6.79 -1.53
CA VAL A 11 -9.79 7.74 -1.32
C VAL A 11 -9.28 8.25 -2.67
N GLY A 12 -9.29 9.57 -2.86
CA GLY A 12 -8.88 10.25 -4.09
C GLY A 12 -7.96 11.45 -3.83
N GLY A 13 -7.78 12.28 -4.86
CA GLY A 13 -6.80 13.36 -4.86
C GLY A 13 -5.41 12.85 -5.20
N GLU A 14 -4.40 13.30 -4.47
CA GLU A 14 -2.99 12.96 -4.77
C GLU A 14 -2.66 11.50 -4.43
N PHE A 15 -3.48 10.87 -3.60
CA PHE A 15 -3.35 9.47 -3.19
C PHE A 15 -4.17 8.50 -4.04
N THR A 16 -4.82 8.96 -5.12
CA THR A 16 -5.71 8.13 -5.95
C THR A 16 -5.02 6.86 -6.46
N LYS A 17 -3.78 6.98 -6.94
CA LYS A 17 -3.00 5.82 -7.43
C LYS A 17 -2.58 4.86 -6.30
N ILE A 18 -2.42 5.37 -5.09
CA ILE A 18 -2.05 4.57 -3.92
C ILE A 18 -3.22 3.71 -3.45
N PHE A 19 -4.44 4.22 -3.51
CA PHE A 19 -5.66 3.54 -3.05
C PHE A 19 -6.52 3.01 -4.20
N ASP A 20 -5.90 2.64 -5.32
CA ASP A 20 -6.61 2.09 -6.46
C ASP A 20 -7.25 0.72 -6.12
N HIS A 21 -8.59 0.69 -6.10
CA HIS A 21 -9.37 -0.48 -5.71
C HIS A 21 -9.08 -1.71 -6.60
N GLU A 22 -8.92 -1.54 -7.91
CA GLU A 22 -8.61 -2.62 -8.84
C GLU A 22 -7.24 -3.25 -8.54
N THR A 23 -6.25 -2.41 -8.22
CA THR A 23 -4.94 -2.87 -7.77
C THR A 23 -5.06 -3.70 -6.48
N PHE A 24 -5.80 -3.22 -5.47
CA PHE A 24 -5.97 -3.95 -4.22
C PHE A 24 -6.75 -5.25 -4.40
N LEU A 25 -7.86 -5.24 -5.16
CA LEU A 25 -8.64 -6.44 -5.47
C LEU A 25 -7.80 -7.47 -6.22
N SER A 26 -7.00 -7.03 -7.19
CA SER A 26 -6.14 -7.95 -7.94
C SER A 26 -5.00 -8.52 -7.09
N MET A 27 -4.49 -7.79 -6.08
CA MET A 27 -3.54 -8.34 -5.10
C MET A 27 -4.25 -9.33 -4.17
N LEU A 28 -5.43 -8.97 -3.67
CA LEU A 28 -6.23 -9.81 -2.79
C LEU A 28 -6.62 -11.12 -3.47
N ASN A 29 -6.91 -11.14 -4.77
CA ASN A 29 -7.30 -12.36 -5.48
C ASN A 29 -6.10 -13.18 -5.99
N SER A 30 -4.87 -12.67 -5.86
CA SER A 30 -3.67 -13.33 -6.37
C SER A 30 -3.12 -14.39 -5.42
N THR A 31 -2.63 -15.48 -6.01
CA THR A 31 -1.75 -16.48 -5.38
C THR A 31 -0.29 -16.31 -5.79
N ASP A 32 0.01 -15.41 -6.75
CA ASP A 32 1.36 -15.12 -7.22
C ASP A 32 2.04 -14.08 -6.30
N GLU A 33 2.98 -14.57 -5.48
CA GLU A 33 3.79 -13.76 -4.56
C GLU A 33 4.58 -12.67 -5.29
N ALA A 34 5.13 -12.97 -6.48
CA ALA A 34 5.95 -12.03 -7.22
C ALA A 34 5.12 -10.85 -7.74
N GLY A 35 3.95 -11.13 -8.31
CA GLY A 35 2.99 -10.11 -8.74
C GLY A 35 2.48 -9.24 -7.59
N VAL A 36 2.20 -9.82 -6.42
CA VAL A 36 1.80 -9.04 -5.23
C VAL A 36 2.97 -8.17 -4.73
N ALA A 37 4.18 -8.71 -4.64
CA ALA A 37 5.36 -7.94 -4.23
C ALA A 37 5.69 -6.80 -5.20
N LEU A 38 5.48 -6.99 -6.50
CA LEU A 38 5.64 -5.95 -7.51
C LEU A 38 4.63 -4.82 -7.34
N LYS A 39 3.33 -5.13 -7.21
CA LYS A 39 2.30 -4.11 -6.99
C LYS A 39 2.51 -3.35 -5.68
N PHE A 40 2.88 -4.05 -4.61
CA PHE A 40 3.26 -3.42 -3.34
C PHE A 40 4.43 -2.44 -3.54
N HIS A 41 5.47 -2.84 -4.28
CA HIS A 41 6.59 -1.97 -4.60
C HIS A 41 6.17 -0.70 -5.36
N LEU A 42 5.30 -0.83 -6.37
CA LEU A 42 4.81 0.30 -7.16
C LEU A 42 3.99 1.28 -6.30
N ILE A 43 3.15 0.78 -5.39
CA ILE A 43 2.40 1.63 -4.44
C ILE A 43 3.37 2.41 -3.55
N MET A 44 4.42 1.76 -3.02
CA MET A 44 5.44 2.44 -2.21
C MET A 44 6.24 3.46 -3.04
N GLU A 45 6.41 3.24 -4.35
CA GLU A 45 7.06 4.20 -5.24
C GLU A 45 6.21 5.46 -5.41
N GLU A 46 4.88 5.34 -5.51
CA GLU A 46 3.99 6.51 -5.56
C GLU A 46 4.09 7.35 -4.27
N PHE A 47 4.23 6.74 -3.10
CA PHE A 47 4.52 7.49 -1.87
C PHE A 47 5.82 8.28 -1.95
N LEU A 48 6.88 7.71 -2.53
CA LEU A 48 8.15 8.43 -2.72
C LEU A 48 7.99 9.59 -3.69
N ASN A 49 7.24 9.41 -4.78
CA ASN A 49 6.96 10.46 -5.76
C ASN A 49 6.19 11.63 -5.11
N ILE A 50 5.13 11.34 -4.36
CA ILE A 50 4.33 12.36 -3.66
C ILE A 50 5.19 13.10 -2.63
N TRP A 51 5.88 12.36 -1.74
CA TRP A 51 6.72 12.97 -0.71
C TRP A 51 7.76 13.92 -1.31
N CYS A 52 8.54 13.43 -2.28
CA CYS A 52 9.65 14.20 -2.82
C CYS A 52 9.17 15.44 -3.56
N SER A 53 8.10 15.33 -4.37
CA SER A 53 7.56 16.45 -5.14
C SER A 53 6.95 17.52 -4.22
N LYS A 54 6.23 17.09 -3.17
CA LYS A 54 5.65 17.99 -2.16
C LYS A 54 6.69 18.75 -1.35
N ILE A 55 7.75 18.07 -0.91
CA ILE A 55 8.83 18.74 -0.17
C ILE A 55 9.62 19.68 -1.07
N ALA A 56 9.85 19.31 -2.33
CA ALA A 56 10.58 20.15 -3.28
C ALA A 56 9.74 21.31 -3.86
N GLY A 57 8.43 21.30 -3.67
CA GLY A 57 7.53 22.33 -4.20
C GLY A 57 7.39 22.30 -5.72
N VAL A 58 7.49 21.10 -6.32
CA VAL A 58 7.36 20.88 -7.77
C VAL A 58 6.27 19.83 -8.05
N GLU A 59 5.76 19.77 -9.28
CA GLU A 59 4.71 18.82 -9.66
C GLU A 59 5.23 17.37 -9.64
N ASP A 60 6.37 17.12 -10.28
CA ASP A 60 7.05 15.83 -10.27
C ASP A 60 8.57 16.05 -10.26
N LEU A 61 9.21 15.74 -9.12
CA LEU A 61 10.65 15.88 -8.93
C LEU A 61 11.48 15.02 -9.91
N PHE A 62 10.91 13.93 -10.44
CA PHE A 62 11.64 12.94 -11.22
C PHE A 62 11.31 12.99 -12.73
N SER A 63 10.43 13.89 -13.16
CA SER A 63 9.88 13.95 -14.53
C SER A 63 10.91 14.12 -15.65
N ASP A 64 11.97 14.90 -15.42
CA ASP A 64 13.02 15.17 -16.43
C ASP A 64 14.09 14.06 -16.53
N LEU A 65 13.95 12.98 -15.76
CA LEU A 65 14.88 11.86 -15.73
C LEU A 65 14.23 10.65 -16.42
N GLU A 66 14.92 10.09 -17.42
CA GLU A 66 14.43 8.92 -18.18
C GLU A 66 14.07 7.74 -17.25
N PHE A 67 14.87 7.52 -16.22
CA PHE A 67 14.61 6.51 -15.20
C PHE A 67 15.31 6.84 -13.89
N VAL A 68 14.56 6.78 -12.78
CA VAL A 68 15.11 6.91 -11.43
C VAL A 68 14.82 5.64 -10.63
N PRO A 69 15.83 4.83 -10.27
CA PRO A 69 15.61 3.61 -9.51
C PRO A 69 14.95 3.88 -8.16
N PHE A 70 14.07 2.99 -7.70
CA PHE A 70 13.42 3.06 -6.39
C PHE A 70 14.39 3.35 -5.24
N LYS A 71 15.55 2.69 -5.21
CA LYS A 71 16.57 2.90 -4.16
C LYS A 71 17.08 4.34 -4.16
N THR A 72 17.23 4.96 -5.32
CA THR A 72 17.63 6.36 -5.47
C THR A 72 16.53 7.29 -4.97
N LYS A 73 15.27 7.06 -5.39
CA LYS A 73 14.11 7.82 -4.88
C LYS A 73 14.00 7.73 -3.35
N LEU A 74 14.17 6.53 -2.79
CA LEU A 74 14.13 6.29 -1.35
C LEU A 74 15.24 7.04 -0.60
N GLN A 75 16.45 7.08 -1.16
CA GLN A 75 17.55 7.85 -0.56
C GLN A 75 17.29 9.36 -0.61
N ILE A 76 16.72 9.86 -1.71
CA ILE A 76 16.32 11.26 -1.84
C ILE A 76 15.22 11.59 -0.81
N ALA A 77 14.18 10.75 -0.71
CA ALA A 77 13.11 10.93 0.27
C ALA A 77 13.64 10.99 1.71
N LYS A 78 14.60 10.11 2.06
CA LYS A 78 15.30 10.17 3.37
C LYS A 78 16.02 11.50 3.58
N ASN A 79 16.75 11.97 2.57
CA ASN A 79 17.46 13.25 2.65
C ASN A 79 16.49 14.44 2.77
N LEU A 80 15.27 14.31 2.24
CA LEU A 80 14.16 15.27 2.39
C LEU A 80 13.38 15.12 3.71
N GLY A 81 13.87 14.27 4.64
CA GLY A 81 13.32 14.13 5.98
C GLY A 81 12.23 13.08 6.12
N MET A 82 12.23 12.03 5.29
CA MET A 82 11.40 10.84 5.49
C MET A 82 11.79 10.12 6.79
N GLY A 83 10.80 9.60 7.52
CA GLY A 83 11.00 8.88 8.77
C GLY A 83 11.91 7.65 8.59
N SER A 84 12.80 7.42 9.56
CA SER A 84 13.79 6.33 9.49
C SER A 84 13.17 4.95 9.41
N ASP A 85 12.03 4.74 10.07
CA ASP A 85 11.39 3.43 10.13
C ASP A 85 10.69 3.10 8.82
N LEU A 86 10.02 4.08 8.20
CA LEU A 86 9.49 3.94 6.85
C LEU A 86 10.61 3.71 5.83
N PHE A 87 11.73 4.44 5.95
CA PHE A 87 12.89 4.22 5.09
C PHE A 87 13.40 2.77 5.16
N ARG A 88 13.47 2.21 6.38
CA ARG A 88 13.89 0.82 6.59
C ARG A 88 12.88 -0.17 6.02
N ALA A 89 11.58 0.05 6.25
CA ALA A 89 10.52 -0.81 5.72
C ALA A 89 10.51 -0.83 4.18
N PHE A 90 10.55 0.34 3.54
CA PHE A 90 10.59 0.48 2.07
C PHE A 90 11.86 -0.14 1.49
N GLY A 91 13.00 0.07 2.15
CA GLY A 91 14.26 -0.54 1.76
C GLY A 91 14.22 -2.07 1.82
N LYS A 92 13.63 -2.64 2.88
CA LYS A 92 13.46 -4.08 3.03
C LYS A 92 12.48 -4.65 1.99
N LEU A 93 11.37 -3.96 1.73
CA LEU A 93 10.45 -4.33 0.65
C LEU A 93 11.17 -4.42 -0.70
N ASN A 94 11.98 -3.42 -1.04
CA ASN A 94 12.76 -3.44 -2.29
C ASN A 94 13.72 -4.64 -2.37
N VAL A 95 14.38 -5.00 -1.26
CA VAL A 95 15.21 -6.21 -1.20
C VAL A 95 14.36 -7.47 -1.42
N THR A 96 13.21 -7.58 -0.77
CA THR A 96 12.28 -8.72 -0.92
C THR A 96 11.77 -8.82 -2.36
N ARG A 97 11.31 -7.72 -2.96
CA ARG A 97 10.86 -7.65 -4.37
C ARG A 97 11.96 -8.10 -5.33
N ASN A 98 13.20 -7.64 -5.13
CA ASN A 98 14.33 -8.02 -5.99
C ASN A 98 14.65 -9.52 -5.93
N LYS A 99 14.41 -10.20 -4.80
CA LYS A 99 14.58 -11.66 -4.73
C LYS A 99 13.60 -12.39 -5.66
N TYR A 100 12.35 -11.92 -5.76
CA TYR A 100 11.36 -12.48 -6.68
C TYR A 100 11.73 -12.26 -8.15
N SER A 101 12.30 -11.11 -8.51
CA SER A 101 12.64 -10.82 -9.92
C SER A 101 13.90 -11.54 -10.44
N HIS A 102 14.81 -11.95 -9.57
CA HIS A 102 16.08 -12.58 -9.99
C HIS A 102 16.08 -14.11 -9.95
N ARG A 103 15.02 -14.74 -9.45
CA ARG A 103 14.97 -16.18 -9.21
C ARG A 103 13.63 -16.74 -9.66
N LEU A 104 13.63 -17.47 -10.77
CA LEU A 104 12.42 -17.99 -11.44
C LEU A 104 11.42 -18.72 -10.52
N ASN A 105 11.89 -19.37 -9.45
CA ASN A 105 11.06 -20.13 -8.50
C ASN A 105 11.28 -19.70 -7.04
N PHE A 106 11.61 -18.43 -6.82
CA PHE A 106 11.75 -17.94 -5.45
C PHE A 106 10.40 -17.87 -4.74
N LYS A 107 10.38 -18.42 -3.53
CA LYS A 107 9.33 -18.24 -2.54
C LYS A 107 9.97 -17.61 -1.32
N ALA A 108 9.34 -16.58 -0.75
CA ALA A 108 9.87 -16.00 0.47
C ALA A 108 9.86 -17.04 1.60
N SER A 109 10.96 -17.14 2.33
CA SER A 109 10.96 -17.93 3.56
C SER A 109 10.10 -17.24 4.63
N PRO A 110 9.57 -17.97 5.63
CA PRO A 110 8.87 -17.36 6.75
C PRO A 110 9.69 -16.24 7.41
N GLY A 111 11.00 -16.44 7.59
CA GLY A 111 11.89 -15.41 8.15
C GLY A 111 12.10 -14.19 7.24
N ASP A 112 12.02 -14.34 5.91
CA ASP A 112 12.02 -13.18 5.01
C ASP A 112 10.79 -12.30 5.24
N LEU A 113 9.61 -12.92 5.35
CA LEU A 113 8.34 -12.22 5.58
C LEU A 113 8.28 -11.61 6.98
N GLU A 114 8.66 -12.37 8.01
CA GLU A 114 8.69 -11.92 9.40
C GLU A 114 9.62 -10.71 9.59
N SER A 115 10.78 -10.72 8.92
CA SER A 115 11.70 -9.58 8.99
C SER A 115 11.17 -8.32 8.33
N LEU A 116 10.30 -8.43 7.31
CA LEU A 116 9.63 -7.29 6.70
C LEU A 116 8.44 -6.83 7.56
N SER A 117 7.59 -7.76 8.02
CA SER A 117 6.44 -7.43 8.85
C SER A 117 6.85 -6.76 10.16
N THR A 118 7.91 -7.25 10.81
CA THR A 118 8.46 -6.61 12.01
C THR A 118 8.85 -5.15 11.77
N LEU A 119 9.42 -4.82 10.61
CA LEU A 119 9.75 -3.42 10.28
C LEU A 119 8.49 -2.58 10.05
N ILE A 120 7.46 -3.16 9.43
CA ILE A 120 6.18 -2.50 9.20
C ILE A 120 5.45 -2.27 10.53
N ASP A 121 5.38 -3.28 11.39
CA ASP A 121 4.73 -3.22 12.71
C ASP A 121 5.34 -2.15 13.60
N ASN A 122 6.66 -2.01 13.58
CA ASN A 122 7.37 -0.99 14.36
C ASN A 122 7.40 0.40 13.69
N SER A 123 6.99 0.53 12.43
CA SER A 123 6.90 1.84 11.77
C SER A 123 5.65 2.59 12.20
N VAL A 124 5.76 3.91 12.37
CA VAL A 124 4.65 4.84 12.64
C VAL A 124 3.71 4.31 13.74
N PRO A 125 4.21 4.09 14.98
CA PRO A 125 3.42 3.54 16.07
C PRO A 125 2.19 4.40 16.42
N GLU A 126 2.22 5.69 16.11
CA GLU A 126 1.15 6.65 16.34
C GLU A 126 -0.11 6.35 15.50
N ALA A 127 0.01 5.57 14.41
CA ALA A 127 -1.12 5.19 13.57
C ALA A 127 -2.11 4.20 14.25
N GLN A 128 -1.72 3.58 15.37
CA GLN A 128 -2.58 2.70 16.20
C GLN A 128 -3.32 1.59 15.43
N VAL A 129 -2.69 1.04 14.38
CA VAL A 129 -3.19 -0.14 13.66
C VAL A 129 -2.69 -1.43 14.30
N LEU A 130 -3.44 -2.52 14.10
CA LEU A 130 -3.02 -3.87 14.51
C LEU A 130 -1.69 -4.28 13.85
N SER A 131 -1.01 -5.24 14.47
CA SER A 131 0.18 -5.86 13.88
C SER A 131 -0.16 -6.67 12.62
N CYS A 132 0.82 -6.91 11.74
CA CYS A 132 0.64 -7.72 10.53
C CYS A 132 0.11 -9.12 10.84
N CYS A 133 0.51 -9.70 11.97
CA CYS A 133 0.09 -11.05 12.37
C CYS A 133 -1.36 -11.11 12.88
N GLU A 134 -1.88 -9.99 13.39
CA GLU A 134 -3.23 -9.88 13.95
C GLU A 134 -4.23 -9.23 12.99
N PHE A 135 -3.73 -8.51 11.98
CA PHE A 135 -4.56 -7.84 10.99
C PHE A 135 -5.23 -8.84 10.06
N VAL A 136 -6.52 -8.62 9.81
CA VAL A 136 -7.35 -9.50 8.99
C VAL A 136 -8.01 -8.68 7.90
N ILE A 137 -8.07 -9.25 6.70
CA ILE A 137 -8.74 -8.68 5.54
C ILE A 137 -10.00 -9.48 5.27
N GLU A 138 -11.15 -8.82 5.36
CA GLU A 138 -12.43 -9.38 4.98
C GLU A 138 -12.83 -8.91 3.59
N SER A 139 -13.41 -9.81 2.81
CA SER A 139 -13.93 -9.51 1.48
C SER A 139 -15.22 -10.26 1.24
N SER A 140 -16.12 -9.62 0.50
CA SER A 140 -17.34 -10.27 0.03
C SER A 140 -17.62 -9.88 -1.42
N GLY A 141 -18.25 -10.78 -2.16
CA GLY A 141 -18.52 -10.58 -3.56
C GLY A 141 -19.36 -11.72 -4.12
N LEU A 142 -19.61 -11.68 -5.43
CA LEU A 142 -20.20 -12.80 -6.14
C LEU A 142 -19.08 -13.68 -6.71
N ASP A 143 -19.23 -15.00 -6.62
CA ASP A 143 -18.35 -15.94 -7.31
C ASP A 143 -18.79 -16.13 -8.78
N GLN A 144 -18.16 -17.10 -9.46
CA GLN A 144 -18.42 -17.40 -10.88
C GLN A 144 -19.85 -17.88 -11.15
N ASP A 145 -20.54 -18.39 -10.13
CA ASP A 145 -21.91 -18.89 -10.22
C ASP A 145 -22.94 -17.86 -9.73
N GLY A 146 -22.50 -16.64 -9.41
CA GLY A 146 -23.35 -15.57 -8.89
C GLY A 146 -23.73 -15.75 -7.41
N VAL A 147 -23.06 -16.65 -6.68
CA VAL A 147 -23.31 -16.87 -5.25
C VAL A 147 -22.50 -15.86 -4.45
N ARG A 148 -23.14 -15.23 -3.46
CA ARG A 148 -22.45 -14.33 -2.55
C ARG A 148 -21.52 -15.11 -1.64
N VAL A 149 -20.23 -14.85 -1.76
CA VAL A 149 -19.17 -15.43 -0.92
C VAL A 149 -18.60 -14.38 0.02
N HIS A 150 -18.20 -14.84 1.20
CA HIS A 150 -17.47 -14.06 2.19
C HIS A 150 -16.17 -14.78 2.53
N GLN A 151 -15.05 -14.07 2.50
CA GLN A 151 -13.73 -14.61 2.77
C GLN A 151 -12.98 -13.75 3.77
N VAL A 152 -12.28 -14.42 4.68
CA VAL A 152 -11.47 -13.80 5.72
C VAL A 152 -10.04 -14.28 5.53
N HIS A 153 -9.12 -13.34 5.33
CA HIS A 153 -7.70 -13.60 5.09
C HIS A 153 -6.87 -13.03 6.24
N GLY A 154 -6.09 -13.88 6.91
CA GLY A 154 -5.17 -13.50 7.98
C GLY A 154 -3.75 -14.00 7.70
N TRP A 155 -2.85 -13.81 8.66
CA TRP A 155 -1.43 -14.16 8.51
C TRP A 155 -1.15 -15.66 8.24
N SER A 156 -2.07 -16.54 8.65
CA SER A 156 -1.98 -17.98 8.41
C SER A 156 -2.51 -18.41 7.04
N SER A 157 -3.08 -17.49 6.23
CA SER A 157 -3.73 -17.85 4.97
C SER A 157 -2.74 -18.27 3.88
N SER A 158 -1.77 -17.41 3.52
CA SER A 158 -0.67 -17.74 2.60
C SER A 158 0.35 -16.60 2.51
N SER A 159 1.54 -16.88 1.96
CA SER A 159 2.58 -15.87 1.71
C SER A 159 2.10 -14.69 0.86
N SER A 160 1.26 -14.92 -0.15
CA SER A 160 0.72 -13.83 -0.98
C SER A 160 -0.26 -12.95 -0.19
N LYS A 161 -1.06 -13.54 0.71
CA LYS A 161 -1.89 -12.77 1.65
C LYS A 161 -1.05 -12.01 2.67
N ASN A 162 0.05 -12.59 3.14
CA ASN A 162 0.97 -11.90 4.05
C ASN A 162 1.58 -10.66 3.39
N LEU A 163 1.99 -10.77 2.11
CA LEU A 163 2.44 -9.62 1.32
C LEU A 163 1.35 -8.56 1.15
N PHE A 164 0.09 -8.98 0.92
CA PHE A 164 -1.02 -8.05 0.79
C PHE A 164 -1.38 -7.35 2.11
N ILE A 165 -1.41 -8.07 3.24
CA ILE A 165 -1.60 -7.51 4.58
C ILE A 165 -0.52 -6.47 4.88
N MET A 166 0.75 -6.82 4.62
CA MET A 166 1.88 -5.89 4.76
C MET A 166 1.71 -4.65 3.87
N CYS A 167 1.22 -4.81 2.64
CA CYS A 167 0.92 -3.70 1.75
C CYS A 167 -0.17 -2.79 2.30
N ALA A 168 -1.30 -3.35 2.74
CA ALA A 168 -2.41 -2.60 3.29
C ALA A 168 -1.98 -1.81 4.53
N LEU A 169 -1.30 -2.46 5.48
CA LEU A 169 -0.84 -1.81 6.71
C LEU A 169 0.20 -0.73 6.45
N LEU A 170 1.20 -1.00 5.61
CA LEU A 170 2.23 0.00 5.32
C LEU A 170 1.66 1.19 4.56
N THR A 171 0.65 0.97 3.71
CA THR A 171 -0.09 2.04 3.03
C THR A 171 -0.81 2.93 4.04
N ILE A 172 -1.57 2.35 4.98
CA ILE A 172 -2.26 3.12 6.04
C ILE A 172 -1.26 3.92 6.87
N LYS A 173 -0.18 3.27 7.32
CA LYS A 173 0.86 3.89 8.14
C LYS A 173 1.61 5.01 7.41
N ALA A 174 1.99 4.79 6.15
CA ALA A 174 2.69 5.79 5.35
C ALA A 174 1.80 7.00 5.04
N THR A 175 0.51 6.78 4.75
CA THR A 175 -0.46 7.86 4.58
C THR A 175 -0.63 8.67 5.86
N PHE A 176 -0.85 8.00 7.01
CA PHE A 176 -0.95 8.66 8.31
C PHE A 176 0.28 9.54 8.59
N TRP A 177 1.48 8.98 8.47
CA TRP A 177 2.73 9.70 8.70
C TRP A 177 2.89 10.90 7.75
N MET A 178 2.59 10.71 6.46
CA MET A 178 2.72 11.76 5.47
C MET A 178 1.77 12.92 5.73
N GLN A 179 0.52 12.63 6.10
CA GLN A 179 -0.45 13.66 6.48
C GLN A 179 0.00 14.44 7.71
N GLU A 180 0.50 13.76 8.74
CA GLU A 180 1.05 14.44 9.93
C GLU A 180 2.21 15.35 9.57
N GLU A 181 3.17 14.87 8.77
CA GLU A 181 4.33 15.67 8.38
C GLU A 181 3.94 16.86 7.50
N PHE A 182 3.01 16.68 6.58
CA PHE A 182 2.50 17.78 5.77
C PHE A 182 1.79 18.83 6.64
N ASN A 183 0.94 18.41 7.58
CA ASN A 183 0.28 19.31 8.51
C ASN A 183 1.30 20.07 9.39
N LYS A 184 2.29 19.37 9.96
CA LYS A 184 3.35 19.96 10.80
C LYS A 184 4.19 21.00 10.03
N ARG A 185 4.42 20.76 8.73
CA ARG A 185 5.24 21.61 7.86
C ARG A 185 4.43 22.65 7.08
N GLY A 186 3.11 22.68 7.23
CA GLY A 186 2.21 23.60 6.49
C GLY A 186 2.13 23.30 4.99
N ILE A 187 2.45 22.08 4.56
CA ILE A 187 2.43 21.65 3.16
C ILE A 187 0.99 21.32 2.77
N GLN A 188 0.52 21.92 1.67
CA GLN A 188 -0.83 21.66 1.15
C GLN A 188 -0.88 20.33 0.39
N TYR A 189 -1.90 19.52 0.68
CA TYR A 189 -2.18 18.27 -0.02
C TYR A 189 -3.69 18.06 -0.15
N THR A 190 -4.08 17.24 -1.12
CA THR A 190 -5.48 16.86 -1.33
C THR A 190 -5.69 15.38 -1.08
N LEU A 191 -6.48 15.07 -0.05
CA LEU A 191 -7.00 13.74 0.23
C LEU A 191 -8.53 13.80 0.17
N ILE A 192 -9.11 13.19 -0.85
CA ILE A 192 -10.58 13.14 -1.00
C ILE A 192 -11.06 11.86 -0.38
N ALA A 193 -11.76 11.92 0.75
CA ALA A 193 -12.41 10.78 1.36
C ALA A 193 -13.90 10.82 1.04
N GLY A 194 -14.43 9.75 0.44
CA GLY A 194 -15.87 9.58 0.16
C GLY A 194 -16.27 10.17 -1.19
N LEU A 195 -15.69 9.68 -2.28
CA LEU A 195 -16.19 10.01 -3.63
C LEU A 195 -17.68 9.64 -3.72
N PRO A 196 -18.52 10.49 -4.34
CA PRO A 196 -19.88 10.11 -4.68
C PRO A 196 -19.83 8.85 -5.54
N GLN A 197 -20.61 7.83 -5.18
CA GLN A 197 -20.90 6.73 -6.11
C GLN A 197 -21.49 7.38 -7.36
N HIS A 198 -20.98 7.01 -8.54
CA HIS A 198 -21.56 7.46 -9.80
C HIS A 198 -22.98 6.90 -9.89
N ASP A 199 -23.97 7.69 -9.49
CA ASP A 199 -25.36 7.43 -9.80
C ASP A 199 -25.55 7.52 -11.31
N GLY A 200 -25.82 6.36 -11.92
CA GLY A 200 -26.48 6.28 -13.22
C GLY A 200 -25.58 5.91 -14.40
N GLN A 201 -25.69 4.66 -14.84
CA GLN A 201 -26.22 4.37 -16.17
C GLN A 201 -26.85 2.97 -16.21
N PRO A 202 -27.92 2.77 -17.00
CA PRO A 202 -28.78 1.59 -16.91
C PRO A 202 -28.11 0.36 -17.53
N GLN A 203 -28.23 -0.78 -16.86
CA GLN A 203 -27.84 -2.09 -17.39
C GLN A 203 -28.71 -2.45 -18.61
N PRO A 204 -28.12 -3.00 -19.70
CA PRO A 204 -28.85 -3.92 -20.56
C PRO A 204 -29.09 -5.26 -19.86
#